data_AF-A0A5C9EZP4-F1
#
_entry.id   AF-A0A5C9EZP4-F1
#
_cell.length_a   1.000
_cell.length_b   1.000
_cell.length_c   1.000
_cell.angle_alpha   90.00
_cell.angle_beta   90.00
_cell.angle_gamma   90.00
#
_symmetry.space_group_name_H-M   'P 1'
#
loop_
_entity.id
_entity.type
_entity.pdbx_description
1 polymer ?
#
loop_
_entity_poly.entity_id
_entity_poly.type
_entity_poly.pdbx_seq_one_letter_code
_entity_poly.pdbx_strand_id
1 'polypeptide(L)'
;MALDTKNHGNIKKGNHIEEKDNYNALCVGIGGTGVIRASMILGWAALQEGFKVRTAETHGMSQRGGSVSSYLRFGKTLENPFMIEGDLDVLLAFEISEALRNLNFVNKDTLIIASTNSVIPPSVLTYQTLNIDMNKCVGCGNCLAHCVPNEVFLESRYKNSYTLIKGPTRRVINGYTRVLQSCTGCSQCIIDKVCPFDAIEAYNEFEYPEISAITKDIQSVAQDVLILDANEIAINAGNILAANVVLIGTLAGMNRIPLSENVLKETVKQFVPKKAIDVNMRAFERGFQEGVNFRQNL
;
A
#
# COMPACT_ATOMS: atom_id res chain seq x y z
N MET A 1 33.14 -51.04 15.41
CA MET A 1 32.07 -50.38 16.18
C MET A 1 31.41 -49.41 15.22
N ALA A 2 30.27 -49.81 14.66
CA ALA A 2 29.56 -49.07 13.62
C ALA A 2 28.91 -47.82 14.23
N LEU A 3 29.18 -46.65 13.66
CA LEU A 3 28.42 -45.43 13.94
C LEU A 3 27.34 -45.32 12.86
N ASP A 4 26.09 -45.47 13.32
CA ASP A 4 24.87 -45.50 12.54
C ASP A 4 24.66 -44.16 11.81
N THR A 5 24.72 -44.22 10.49
CA THR A 5 24.44 -43.10 9.58
C THR A 5 22.94 -43.03 9.30
N LYS A 6 22.16 -42.42 10.20
CA LYS A 6 20.79 -41.97 9.91
C LYS A 6 20.45 -40.69 10.67
N ASN A 7 20.83 -39.55 10.12
CA ASN A 7 20.14 -38.30 10.39
C ASN A 7 19.57 -37.80 9.06
N HIS A 8 18.44 -38.39 8.68
CA HIS A 8 17.57 -37.77 7.69
C HIS A 8 17.00 -36.53 8.36
N GLY A 9 17.58 -35.36 8.07
CA GLY A 9 16.97 -34.09 8.39
C GLY A 9 15.61 -34.05 7.70
N ASN A 10 14.56 -34.36 8.45
CA ASN A 10 13.18 -34.21 8.02
C ASN A 10 12.94 -32.73 7.76
N ILE A 11 13.05 -32.33 6.50
CA ILE A 11 12.43 -31.11 5.99
C ILE A 11 10.93 -31.26 6.27
N LYS A 12 10.40 -30.46 7.20
CA LYS A 12 8.96 -30.38 7.44
C LYS A 12 8.33 -29.86 6.15
N LYS A 13 7.76 -30.74 5.33
CA LYS A 13 6.81 -30.38 4.27
C LYS A 13 5.58 -29.75 4.94
N GLY A 14 5.59 -28.43 5.13
CA GLY A 14 4.52 -27.66 5.76
C GLY A 14 3.30 -27.52 4.85
N ASN A 15 2.57 -28.62 4.65
CA ASN A 15 1.46 -28.72 3.69
C ASN A 15 0.07 -28.42 4.26
N HIS A 16 -0.06 -27.88 5.47
CA HIS A 16 -1.37 -27.66 6.10
C HIS A 16 -1.45 -26.34 6.86
N ILE A 17 -2.64 -25.72 6.86
CA ILE A 17 -3.02 -24.67 7.80
C ILE A 17 -2.78 -25.24 9.19
N GLU A 18 -1.86 -24.66 9.96
CA GLU A 18 -1.71 -25.02 11.35
C GLU A 18 -2.97 -24.57 12.08
N GLU A 19 -3.77 -25.52 12.60
CA GLU A 19 -5.00 -25.18 13.30
C GLU A 19 -4.64 -24.45 14.61
N LYS A 20 -4.81 -23.13 14.60
CA LYS A 20 -4.62 -22.25 15.75
C LYS A 20 -5.97 -21.77 16.27
N ASP A 21 -6.01 -21.44 17.56
CA ASP A 21 -7.20 -20.84 18.19
C ASP A 21 -7.50 -19.45 17.62
N ASN A 22 -6.44 -18.70 17.31
CA ASN A 22 -6.49 -17.36 16.74
C ASN A 22 -5.39 -17.20 15.68
N TYR A 23 -5.68 -16.36 14.69
CA TYR A 23 -4.80 -15.99 13.59
C TYR A 23 -4.64 -14.47 13.56
N ASN A 24 -3.43 -14.02 13.30
CA ASN A 24 -3.00 -12.64 13.30
C ASN A 24 -2.46 -12.26 11.92
N ALA A 25 -3.15 -11.34 11.25
CA ALA A 25 -2.73 -10.76 9.99
C ALA A 25 -2.50 -9.26 10.15
N LEU A 26 -1.43 -8.77 9.53
CA LEU A 26 -1.07 -7.36 9.52
C LEU A 26 -0.96 -6.90 8.06
N CYS A 27 -1.86 -6.00 7.66
CA CYS A 27 -1.84 -5.36 6.36
C CYS A 27 -1.16 -3.99 6.50
N VAL A 28 -0.08 -3.75 5.76
CA VAL A 28 0.72 -2.52 5.87
C VAL A 28 0.99 -1.93 4.50
N GLY A 29 1.09 -0.61 4.41
CA GLY A 29 1.36 0.04 3.14
C GLY A 29 1.16 1.54 3.22
N ILE A 30 1.27 2.20 2.07
CA ILE A 30 1.03 3.63 1.96
C ILE A 30 -0.45 3.91 1.65
N GLY A 31 -1.01 4.95 2.26
CA GLY A 31 -2.40 5.35 2.09
C GLY A 31 -2.76 5.56 0.61
N GLY A 32 -3.76 4.81 0.13
CA GLY A 32 -4.17 4.76 -1.28
C GLY A 32 -3.96 3.40 -1.94
N THR A 33 -3.11 2.54 -1.39
CA THR A 33 -2.79 1.21 -1.95
C THR A 33 -3.82 0.12 -1.65
N GLY A 34 -4.84 0.40 -0.83
CA GLY A 34 -5.93 -0.54 -0.53
C GLY A 34 -5.75 -1.38 0.74
N VAL A 35 -4.80 -1.04 1.61
CA VAL A 35 -4.52 -1.71 2.90
C VAL A 35 -5.78 -1.98 3.72
N ILE A 36 -6.55 -0.93 4.03
CA ILE A 36 -7.79 -1.04 4.84
C ILE A 36 -8.80 -1.94 4.14
N ARG A 37 -8.98 -1.78 2.82
CA ARG A 37 -9.93 -2.60 2.05
C ARG A 37 -9.53 -4.07 2.08
N ALA A 38 -8.25 -4.40 1.97
CA ALA A 38 -7.79 -5.77 2.06
C ALA A 38 -8.04 -6.38 3.43
N SER A 39 -7.73 -5.65 4.51
CA SER A 39 -8.04 -6.07 5.89
C SER A 39 -9.55 -6.28 6.10
N MET A 40 -10.39 -5.38 5.59
CA MET A 40 -11.84 -5.56 5.60
C MET A 40 -12.26 -6.82 4.84
N ILE A 41 -11.75 -7.06 3.63
CA ILE A 41 -12.08 -8.28 2.86
C ILE A 41 -11.71 -9.54 3.65
N LEU A 42 -10.52 -9.59 4.23
CA LEU A 42 -10.08 -10.74 5.03
C LEU A 42 -10.94 -10.91 6.29
N GLY A 43 -11.27 -9.82 6.99
CA GLY A 43 -12.14 -9.86 8.17
C GLY A 43 -13.57 -10.30 7.85
N TRP A 44 -14.15 -9.80 6.76
CA TRP A 44 -15.49 -10.23 6.32
C TRP A 44 -15.51 -11.68 5.85
N ALA A 45 -14.45 -12.14 5.19
CA ALA A 45 -14.28 -13.55 4.85
C ALA A 45 -14.20 -14.43 6.12
N ALA A 46 -13.43 -14.00 7.13
CA ALA A 46 -13.35 -14.70 8.41
C ALA A 46 -14.71 -14.77 9.15
N LEU A 47 -15.51 -13.70 9.12
CA LEU A 47 -16.86 -13.70 9.66
C LEU A 47 -17.78 -14.70 8.94
N GLN A 48 -17.67 -14.81 7.61
CA GLN A 48 -18.47 -15.75 6.82
C GLN A 48 -18.10 -17.21 7.10
N GLU A 49 -16.85 -17.48 7.48
CA GLU A 49 -16.35 -18.79 7.93
C GLU A 49 -16.65 -19.05 9.42
N GLY A 50 -17.39 -18.17 10.10
CA GLY A 50 -17.84 -18.35 11.49
C GLY A 50 -16.81 -17.97 12.56
N PHE A 51 -15.70 -17.32 12.19
CA PHE A 51 -14.73 -16.81 13.15
C PHE A 51 -15.20 -15.50 13.80
N LYS A 52 -14.78 -15.28 15.04
CA LYS A 52 -14.81 -13.94 15.64
C LYS A 52 -13.69 -13.12 15.03
N VAL A 53 -13.93 -11.82 14.86
CA VAL A 53 -12.96 -10.89 14.24
C VAL A 53 -12.77 -9.66 15.11
N ARG A 54 -11.52 -9.20 15.24
CA ARG A 54 -11.13 -7.92 15.80
C ARG A 54 -10.21 -7.21 14.83
N THR A 55 -10.50 -5.95 14.56
CA THR A 55 -9.64 -5.09 13.74
C THR A 55 -9.24 -3.86 14.53
N ALA A 56 -8.02 -3.41 14.29
CA ALA A 56 -7.54 -2.11 14.73
C ALA A 56 -6.79 -1.48 13.56
N GLU A 57 -6.99 -0.19 13.35
CA GLU A 57 -6.36 0.53 12.25
C GLU A 57 -5.61 1.71 12.81
N THR A 58 -4.35 1.83 12.42
CA THR A 58 -3.58 3.05 12.65
C THR A 58 -3.43 3.73 11.30
N HIS A 59 -4.18 4.81 11.13
CA HIS A 59 -3.94 5.73 10.04
C HIS A 59 -3.19 6.94 10.63
N GLY A 60 -2.07 7.34 10.01
CA GLY A 60 -1.53 8.67 10.28
C GLY A 60 -2.59 9.74 9.98
N MET A 61 -2.43 10.96 10.50
CA MET A 61 -3.31 12.09 10.12
C MET A 61 -3.28 12.38 8.61
N SER A 62 -2.30 11.83 7.89
CA SER A 62 -2.25 11.81 6.43
C SER A 62 -3.03 10.63 5.86
N GLN A 63 -4.28 10.87 5.46
CA GLN A 63 -5.15 9.86 4.82
C GLN A 63 -4.67 9.41 3.42
N ARG A 64 -3.66 10.08 2.84
CA ARG A 64 -3.10 9.78 1.51
C ARG A 64 -1.59 10.00 1.52
N GLY A 65 -0.81 8.97 1.18
CA GLY A 65 0.65 9.06 1.16
C GLY A 65 1.35 8.87 2.51
N GLY A 66 0.62 8.66 3.60
CA GLY A 66 1.18 8.27 4.90
C GLY A 66 1.24 6.74 5.08
N SER A 67 2.05 6.29 6.05
CA SER A 67 2.04 4.89 6.50
C SER A 67 0.67 4.52 7.09
N VAL A 68 0.20 3.34 6.74
CA VAL A 68 -1.07 2.75 7.18
C VAL A 68 -0.81 1.33 7.63
N SER A 69 -1.22 1.02 8.85
CA SER A 69 -1.21 -0.33 9.40
C SER A 69 -2.63 -0.74 9.79
N SER A 70 -3.06 -1.91 9.31
CA SER A 70 -4.34 -2.50 9.68
C SER A 70 -4.09 -3.88 10.28
N TYR A 71 -4.38 -3.98 11.57
CA TYR A 71 -4.27 -5.19 12.37
C TYR A 71 -5.58 -5.96 12.27
N LEU A 72 -5.49 -7.24 11.91
CA LEU A 72 -6.62 -8.15 11.82
C LEU A 72 -6.32 -9.38 12.68
N ARG A 73 -7.17 -9.63 13.67
CA ARG A 73 -7.16 -10.86 14.47
C ARG A 73 -8.47 -11.59 14.26
N PHE A 74 -8.42 -12.90 14.06
CA PHE A 74 -9.63 -13.72 13.95
C PHE A 74 -9.44 -15.13 14.52
N GLY A 75 -10.49 -15.74 15.05
CA GLY A 75 -10.39 -17.03 15.73
C GLY A 75 -11.69 -17.51 16.36
N LYS A 76 -11.67 -18.71 16.98
CA LYS A 76 -12.86 -19.30 17.62
C LYS A 76 -13.13 -18.66 18.99
N THR A 77 -12.08 -18.40 19.77
CA THR A 77 -12.19 -17.95 21.17
C THR A 77 -11.94 -16.45 21.35
N LEU A 78 -11.11 -15.82 20.52
CA LEU A 78 -10.74 -14.39 20.43
C LEU A 78 -11.31 -13.45 21.51
N GLU A 79 -10.53 -13.27 22.59
CA GLU A 79 -10.89 -12.42 23.74
C GLU A 79 -10.15 -11.06 23.76
N ASN A 80 -8.87 -11.03 23.35
CA ASN A 80 -8.02 -9.84 23.39
C ASN A 80 -7.96 -9.14 22.00
N PRO A 81 -8.15 -7.81 21.91
CA PRO A 81 -8.00 -7.08 20.65
C PRO A 81 -6.55 -6.79 20.24
N PHE A 82 -5.56 -6.88 21.13
CA PHE A 82 -4.20 -6.37 20.86
C PHE A 82 -3.25 -7.41 20.30
N MET A 83 -2.60 -7.13 19.17
CA MET A 83 -1.46 -7.89 18.63
C MET A 83 -0.19 -7.60 19.42
N ILE A 84 0.63 -8.63 19.68
CA ILE A 84 1.89 -8.51 20.43
C ILE A 84 3.06 -8.71 19.46
N GLU A 85 4.21 -8.13 19.76
CA GLU A 85 5.45 -8.34 19.00
C GLU A 85 5.80 -9.83 18.90
N GLY A 86 6.24 -10.25 17.71
CA GLY A 86 6.54 -11.64 17.40
C GLY A 86 5.33 -12.59 17.28
N ASP A 87 4.08 -12.12 17.37
CA ASP A 87 2.85 -12.96 17.32
C ASP A 87 2.20 -12.98 15.92
N LEU A 88 2.91 -12.60 14.86
CA LEU A 88 2.31 -12.45 13.53
C LEU A 88 2.30 -13.76 12.72
N ASP A 89 1.15 -14.12 12.15
CA ASP A 89 1.05 -15.25 11.21
C ASP A 89 1.27 -14.80 9.77
N VAL A 90 0.69 -13.65 9.39
CA VAL A 90 0.74 -13.14 8.02
C VAL A 90 1.02 -11.64 7.98
N LEU A 91 2.06 -11.24 7.27
CA LEU A 91 2.33 -9.86 6.90
C LEU A 91 1.99 -9.65 5.42
N LEU A 92 0.97 -8.83 5.13
CA LEU A 92 0.66 -8.36 3.78
C LEU A 92 1.16 -6.93 3.60
N ALA A 93 2.26 -6.77 2.87
CA ALA A 93 2.84 -5.46 2.60
C ALA A 93 2.49 -4.99 1.18
N PHE A 94 1.69 -3.92 1.08
CA PHE A 94 1.30 -3.28 -0.18
C PHE A 94 2.38 -2.31 -0.70
N GLU A 95 3.45 -2.14 0.09
CA GLU A 95 4.64 -1.34 -0.19
C GLU A 95 5.81 -1.95 0.60
N ILE A 96 6.98 -2.08 -0.02
CA ILE A 96 8.06 -2.93 0.52
C ILE A 96 8.73 -2.35 1.79
N SER A 97 8.91 -1.03 1.90
CA SER A 97 9.47 -0.42 3.12
C SER A 97 8.53 -0.54 4.32
N GLU A 98 7.22 -0.62 4.08
CA GLU A 98 6.25 -0.84 5.15
C GLU A 98 6.35 -2.25 5.74
N ALA A 99 6.84 -3.23 4.98
CA ALA A 99 7.23 -4.53 5.54
C ALA A 99 8.38 -4.35 6.55
N LEU A 100 9.44 -3.62 6.18
CA LEU A 100 10.59 -3.36 7.06
C LEU A 100 10.21 -2.64 8.36
N ARG A 101 9.32 -1.64 8.28
CA ARG A 101 8.88 -0.88 9.46
C ARG A 101 8.16 -1.72 10.51
N ASN A 102 7.58 -2.85 10.11
CA ASN A 102 6.73 -3.69 10.95
C ASN A 102 7.36 -5.05 11.30
N LEU A 103 8.68 -5.21 11.10
CA LEU A 103 9.38 -6.47 11.42
C LEU A 103 9.37 -6.82 12.91
N ASN A 104 9.09 -5.89 13.82
CA ASN A 104 8.94 -6.18 15.25
C ASN A 104 7.77 -7.13 15.55
N PHE A 105 6.76 -7.23 14.68
CA PHE A 105 5.68 -8.20 14.81
C PHE A 105 6.02 -9.58 14.22
N VAL A 106 7.04 -9.65 13.37
CA VAL A 106 7.42 -10.85 12.61
C VAL A 106 8.22 -11.83 13.47
N ASN A 107 7.96 -13.12 13.30
CA ASN A 107 8.77 -14.22 13.79
C ASN A 107 9.22 -15.12 12.62
N LYS A 108 9.98 -16.18 12.93
CA LYS A 108 10.55 -17.09 11.91
C LYS A 108 9.51 -17.82 11.05
N ASP A 109 8.33 -18.06 11.61
CA ASP A 109 7.23 -18.82 11.01
C ASP A 109 6.18 -17.91 10.33
N THR A 110 6.34 -16.57 10.44
CA THR A 110 5.47 -15.60 9.78
C THR A 110 5.59 -15.71 8.26
N LEU A 111 4.44 -15.80 7.58
CA LEU A 111 4.36 -15.64 6.13
C LEU A 111 4.39 -14.15 5.77
N ILE A 112 5.37 -13.73 4.99
CA ILE A 112 5.46 -12.38 4.45
C ILE A 112 5.16 -12.39 2.96
N ILE A 113 4.15 -11.62 2.54
CA ILE A 113 3.87 -11.34 1.13
C ILE A 113 4.01 -9.83 0.93
N ALA A 114 5.00 -9.42 0.15
CA ALA A 114 5.29 -8.00 -0.09
C ALA A 114 5.24 -7.64 -1.58
N SER A 115 4.63 -6.49 -1.88
CA SER A 115 4.72 -5.86 -3.19
C SER A 115 6.03 -5.08 -3.32
N THR A 116 6.74 -5.23 -4.43
CA THR A 116 7.95 -4.44 -4.77
C THR A 116 7.67 -2.95 -4.99
N ASN A 117 6.40 -2.56 -5.06
CA ASN A 117 6.00 -1.17 -5.23
C ASN A 117 6.67 -0.26 -4.19
N SER A 118 7.28 0.82 -4.67
CA SER A 118 7.90 1.87 -3.85
C SER A 118 7.10 3.14 -4.00
N VAL A 119 6.63 3.68 -2.88
CA VAL A 119 5.91 4.96 -2.86
C VAL A 119 6.64 5.90 -1.91
N ILE A 120 7.28 6.92 -2.47
CA ILE A 120 7.92 7.97 -1.67
C ILE A 120 6.82 8.78 -0.97
N PRO A 121 6.75 8.78 0.38
CA PRO A 121 5.76 9.54 1.10
C PRO A 121 5.91 11.04 0.80
N PRO A 122 4.81 11.80 0.65
CA PRO A 122 4.89 13.24 0.44
C PRO A 122 5.62 14.00 1.57
N SER A 123 5.70 13.42 2.77
CA SER A 123 6.46 13.98 3.90
C SER A 123 7.98 13.89 3.72
N VAL A 124 8.47 12.97 2.88
CA VAL A 124 9.89 12.84 2.53
C VAL A 124 10.26 13.79 1.38
N LEU A 125 9.27 14.24 0.60
CA LEU A 125 9.44 15.31 -0.37
C LEU A 125 9.59 16.65 0.37
N THR A 126 10.80 16.96 0.80
CA THR A 126 11.15 18.26 1.38
C THR A 126 11.29 19.32 0.29
N TYR A 127 11.14 20.60 0.63
CA TYR A 127 11.25 21.74 -0.29
C TYR A 127 12.53 21.78 -1.16
N GLN A 128 13.60 21.07 -0.75
CA GLN A 128 14.86 20.96 -1.49
C GLN A 128 14.77 19.99 -2.68
N THR A 129 13.63 19.32 -2.89
CA THR A 129 13.48 18.23 -3.87
C THR A 129 12.64 18.61 -5.10
N LEU A 130 12.27 19.89 -5.25
CA LEU A 130 11.50 20.39 -6.39
C LEU A 130 12.32 21.39 -7.19
N ASN A 131 12.65 21.04 -8.43
CA ASN A 131 13.18 21.96 -9.42
C ASN A 131 12.02 22.55 -10.23
N ILE A 132 11.96 23.87 -10.33
CA ILE A 132 10.95 24.56 -11.13
C ILE A 132 11.64 25.18 -12.34
N ASP A 133 11.27 24.73 -13.54
CA ASP A 133 11.69 25.39 -14.77
C ASP A 133 10.95 26.72 -14.90
N MET A 134 11.64 27.80 -14.53
CA MET A 134 11.11 29.16 -14.56
C MET A 134 10.71 29.63 -15.97
N ASN A 135 11.20 28.99 -17.03
CA ASN A 135 10.82 29.32 -18.41
C ASN A 135 9.49 28.67 -18.82
N LYS A 136 9.11 27.56 -18.18
CA LYS A 136 7.84 26.85 -18.44
C LYS A 136 6.75 27.20 -17.42
N CYS A 137 7.11 27.76 -16.27
CA CYS A 137 6.17 28.10 -15.21
C CYS A 137 5.22 29.25 -15.60
N VAL A 138 3.91 29.01 -15.55
CA VAL A 138 2.87 30.01 -15.87
C VAL A 138 2.25 30.72 -14.66
N GLY A 139 2.72 30.42 -13.44
CA GLY A 139 2.30 31.09 -12.21
C GLY A 139 0.82 30.87 -11.84
N CYS A 140 0.26 29.68 -12.09
CA CYS A 140 -1.16 29.39 -11.84
C CYS A 140 -1.53 29.23 -10.36
N GLY A 141 -0.55 29.04 -9.48
CA GLY A 141 -0.77 28.81 -8.05
C GLY A 141 -1.22 27.40 -7.68
N ASN A 142 -1.25 26.45 -8.61
CA ASN A 142 -1.68 25.08 -8.32
C ASN A 142 -0.68 24.29 -7.46
N CYS A 143 0.60 24.69 -7.42
CA CYS A 143 1.63 24.10 -6.57
C CYS A 143 1.61 24.59 -5.11
N LEU A 144 0.73 25.53 -4.75
CA LEU A 144 0.70 26.23 -3.46
C LEU A 144 0.49 25.34 -2.22
N ALA A 145 0.07 24.09 -2.35
CA ALA A 145 -0.05 23.18 -1.20
C ALA A 145 1.32 22.76 -0.61
N HIS A 146 2.43 22.95 -1.34
CA HIS A 146 3.79 22.58 -0.93
C HIS A 146 4.79 23.75 -0.88
N CYS A 147 4.38 24.98 -1.22
CA CYS A 147 5.21 26.17 -1.02
C CYS A 147 5.14 26.63 0.45
N VAL A 148 6.27 26.72 1.16
CA VAL A 148 6.34 27.44 2.44
C VAL A 148 7.73 28.06 2.64
N PRO A 149 7.90 29.29 3.20
CA PRO A 149 6.91 30.30 3.64
C PRO A 149 6.98 31.64 2.86
N ASN A 150 5.82 32.25 2.63
CA ASN A 150 5.51 33.70 2.70
C ASN A 150 6.37 34.81 2.03
N GLU A 151 7.52 34.57 1.39
CA GLU A 151 8.34 35.68 0.86
C GLU A 151 8.00 36.10 -0.57
N VAL A 152 7.26 35.31 -1.36
CA VAL A 152 6.82 35.75 -2.69
C VAL A 152 5.73 36.84 -2.60
N PHE A 153 5.16 37.08 -1.42
CA PHE A 153 4.03 37.99 -1.24
C PHE A 153 4.37 39.37 -0.67
N LEU A 154 5.65 39.70 -0.43
CA LEU A 154 6.01 41.02 0.08
C LEU A 154 7.22 41.62 -0.64
N GLU A 155 7.10 41.79 -1.96
CA GLU A 155 7.52 43.04 -2.63
C GLU A 155 7.03 43.03 -4.08
N SER A 156 5.73 43.31 -4.25
CA SER A 156 5.18 43.62 -5.57
C SER A 156 5.75 44.97 -6.04
N ARG A 157 6.52 44.98 -7.13
CA ARG A 157 6.64 46.19 -7.98
C ARG A 157 5.40 46.44 -8.85
N TYR A 158 4.43 45.52 -8.88
CA TYR A 158 3.22 45.63 -9.72
C TYR A 158 1.92 45.46 -8.90
N LYS A 159 1.24 46.59 -8.69
CA LYS A 159 0.13 46.83 -7.75
C LYS A 159 -1.16 46.00 -7.85
N ASN A 160 -1.37 45.05 -8.78
CA ASN A 160 -2.74 44.69 -9.17
C ASN A 160 -3.11 43.19 -9.27
N SER A 161 -2.80 42.37 -8.25
CA SER A 161 -3.51 41.08 -8.06
C SER A 161 -3.41 40.53 -6.64
N TYR A 162 -4.52 39.98 -6.12
CA TYR A 162 -4.58 39.28 -4.83
C TYR A 162 -5.50 38.05 -4.93
N THR A 163 -5.16 37.00 -4.17
CA THR A 163 -5.94 35.75 -4.07
C THR A 163 -6.43 35.59 -2.63
N LEU A 164 -7.73 35.35 -2.43
CA LEU A 164 -8.31 35.09 -1.11
C LEU A 164 -8.49 33.58 -0.92
N ILE A 165 -8.23 33.10 0.30
CA ILE A 165 -8.25 31.67 0.69
C ILE A 165 -9.63 30.99 0.46
N LYS A 166 -10.71 31.77 0.25
CA LYS A 166 -12.04 31.27 -0.12
C LYS A 166 -12.74 32.19 -1.13
N GLY A 167 -12.26 32.25 -2.37
CA GLY A 167 -12.97 32.95 -3.45
C GLY A 167 -12.37 32.74 -4.84
N PRO A 168 -13.10 33.05 -5.92
CA PRO A 168 -12.62 32.91 -7.29
C PRO A 168 -11.46 33.87 -7.57
N THR A 169 -10.39 33.35 -8.18
CA THR A 169 -9.22 34.13 -8.60
C THR A 169 -9.61 35.11 -9.69
N ARG A 170 -9.33 36.40 -9.47
CA ARG A 170 -9.58 37.47 -10.46
C ARG A 170 -8.26 37.90 -11.07
N ARG A 171 -8.14 37.79 -12.39
CA ARG A 171 -6.98 38.28 -13.16
C ARG A 171 -7.45 39.31 -14.18
N VAL A 172 -6.69 40.39 -14.33
CA VAL A 172 -6.91 41.40 -15.39
C VAL A 172 -5.97 41.08 -16.54
N ILE A 173 -6.53 40.75 -17.71
CA ILE A 173 -5.76 40.52 -18.95
C ILE A 173 -6.30 41.51 -19.98
N ASN A 174 -5.42 42.36 -20.54
CA ASN A 174 -5.78 43.40 -21.51
C ASN A 174 -6.92 44.34 -21.05
N GLY A 175 -6.98 44.67 -19.76
CA GLY A 175 -8.01 45.55 -19.19
C GLY A 175 -9.34 44.86 -18.86
N TYR A 176 -9.51 43.57 -19.16
CA TYR A 176 -10.71 42.81 -18.83
C TYR A 176 -10.50 41.91 -17.62
N THR A 177 -11.48 41.93 -16.70
CA THR A 177 -11.46 41.07 -15.51
C THR A 177 -12.02 39.70 -15.89
N ARG A 178 -11.19 38.65 -15.81
CA ARG A 178 -11.61 37.26 -16.01
C ARG A 178 -11.82 36.60 -14.65
N VAL A 179 -13.01 36.02 -14.44
CA VAL A 179 -13.32 35.19 -13.27
C VAL A 179 -12.97 33.75 -13.64
N LEU A 180 -11.90 33.23 -13.04
CA LEU A 180 -11.59 31.81 -13.15
C LEU A 180 -12.52 31.05 -12.19
N GLN A 181 -13.03 29.89 -12.61
CA GLN A 181 -13.87 29.07 -11.74
C GLN A 181 -13.09 28.63 -10.49
N SER A 182 -13.80 28.46 -9.38
CA SER A 182 -13.24 28.03 -8.10
C SER A 182 -12.67 26.62 -8.16
N CYS A 183 -11.53 26.42 -7.51
CA CYS A 183 -10.84 25.14 -7.34
C CYS A 183 -11.74 24.07 -6.70
N THR A 184 -11.79 22.86 -7.27
CA THR A 184 -12.49 21.69 -6.69
C THR A 184 -11.64 20.87 -5.72
N GLY A 185 -10.40 21.29 -5.45
CA GLY A 185 -9.57 20.80 -4.35
C GLY A 185 -8.77 19.53 -4.64
N CYS A 186 -7.50 19.55 -4.22
CA CYS A 186 -6.54 18.50 -3.78
C CYS A 186 -6.55 17.05 -4.33
N SER A 187 -7.53 16.54 -5.07
CA SER A 187 -7.58 15.12 -5.47
C SER A 187 -6.83 14.80 -6.76
N GLN A 188 -6.53 15.80 -7.60
CA GLN A 188 -5.80 15.61 -8.86
C GLN A 188 -4.31 15.93 -8.77
N CYS A 189 -3.87 16.61 -7.71
CA CYS A 189 -2.50 17.13 -7.62
C CYS A 189 -1.48 16.12 -7.07
N ILE A 190 -1.91 14.92 -6.65
CA ILE A 190 -1.04 13.96 -5.95
C ILE A 190 -0.76 12.70 -6.78
N ILE A 191 -1.46 12.46 -7.89
CA ILE A 191 -1.34 11.16 -8.59
C ILE A 191 -0.27 11.17 -9.69
N ASP A 192 -0.04 12.28 -10.40
CA ASP A 192 0.79 12.19 -11.62
C ASP A 192 2.09 13.00 -11.66
N LYS A 193 2.42 13.84 -10.66
CA LYS A 193 3.61 14.74 -10.72
C LYS A 193 3.71 15.63 -11.98
N VAL A 194 2.74 15.62 -12.89
CA VAL A 194 2.83 16.35 -14.16
C VAL A 194 2.21 17.72 -14.00
N CYS A 195 3.06 18.74 -13.93
CA CYS A 195 2.65 20.07 -14.34
C CYS A 195 2.12 19.96 -15.79
N PRO A 196 0.93 20.46 -16.15
CA PRO A 196 0.46 20.42 -17.54
C PRO A 196 1.36 21.18 -18.53
N PHE A 197 2.37 21.88 -18.02
CA PHE A 197 3.40 22.60 -18.77
C PHE A 197 4.81 22.00 -18.56
N ASP A 198 4.93 20.84 -17.91
CA ASP A 198 6.19 20.18 -17.52
C ASP A 198 7.18 21.13 -16.82
N ALA A 199 6.65 22.09 -16.05
CA ALA A 199 7.43 23.11 -15.38
C ALA A 199 7.97 22.67 -14.02
N ILE A 200 7.58 21.49 -13.54
CA ILE A 200 7.97 20.97 -12.22
C ILE A 200 8.66 19.63 -12.44
N GLU A 201 9.88 19.52 -11.93
CA GLU A 201 10.64 18.29 -11.85
C GLU A 201 10.93 18.02 -10.38
N ALA A 202 10.48 16.88 -9.86
CA ALA A 202 10.79 16.46 -8.49
C ALA A 202 12.02 15.55 -8.53
N TYR A 203 13.12 15.98 -7.92
CA TYR A 203 14.32 15.18 -7.75
C TYR A 203 14.46 14.78 -6.28
N ASN A 204 14.59 13.49 -6.01
CA ASN A 204 14.74 13.01 -4.64
C ASN A 204 16.23 13.05 -4.29
N GLU A 205 16.66 13.88 -3.32
CA GLU A 205 17.97 13.69 -2.66
C GLU A 205 17.98 12.42 -1.79
N PHE A 206 16.78 11.94 -1.43
CA PHE A 206 16.59 10.66 -0.77
C PHE A 206 16.53 9.53 -1.81
N GLU A 207 17.59 8.74 -1.92
CA GLU A 207 17.54 7.46 -2.62
C GLU A 207 16.74 6.48 -1.78
N TYR A 208 15.65 5.96 -2.35
CA TYR A 208 14.93 4.86 -1.74
C TYR A 208 15.87 3.65 -1.70
N PRO A 209 15.99 2.92 -0.58
CA PRO A 209 16.92 1.81 -0.51
C PRO A 209 16.65 0.80 -1.63
N GLU A 210 17.72 0.26 -2.19
CA GLU A 210 17.62 -0.77 -3.24
C GLU A 210 16.68 -1.90 -2.78
N ILE A 211 15.72 -2.26 -3.63
CA ILE A 211 14.72 -3.30 -3.33
C ILE A 211 15.42 -4.61 -2.94
N SER A 212 16.58 -4.89 -3.54
CA SER A 212 17.40 -6.05 -3.21
C SER A 212 17.97 -6.04 -1.78
N ALA A 213 18.33 -4.86 -1.25
CA ALA A 213 18.80 -4.71 0.12
C ALA A 213 17.63 -4.92 1.11
N ILE A 214 16.50 -4.28 0.83
CA ILE A 214 15.26 -4.45 1.61
C ILE A 214 14.84 -5.93 1.65
N THR A 215 14.89 -6.60 0.49
CA THR A 215 14.54 -8.02 0.37
C THR A 215 15.41 -8.90 1.27
N LYS A 216 16.72 -8.65 1.30
CA LYS A 216 17.65 -9.39 2.18
C LYS A 216 17.32 -9.21 3.65
N ASP A 217 16.99 -7.99 4.06
CA ASP A 217 16.63 -7.70 5.46
C ASP A 217 15.36 -8.42 5.87
N ILE A 218 14.31 -8.42 5.01
CA ILE A 218 13.06 -9.16 5.26
C ILE A 218 13.32 -10.68 5.32
N GLN A 219 14.11 -11.21 4.39
CA GLN A 219 14.45 -12.64 4.34
C GLN A 219 15.32 -13.09 5.53
N SER A 220 15.99 -12.16 6.23
CA SER A 220 16.81 -12.48 7.40
C SER A 220 15.99 -12.84 8.65
N VAL A 221 14.71 -12.42 8.71
CA VAL A 221 13.86 -12.56 9.90
C VAL A 221 12.76 -13.61 9.77
N ALA A 222 12.35 -13.98 8.55
CA ALA A 222 11.30 -14.96 8.27
C ALA A 222 11.73 -15.95 7.18
N GLN A 223 11.24 -17.20 7.28
CA GLN A 223 11.53 -18.25 6.28
C GLN A 223 10.61 -18.16 5.06
N ASP A 224 9.32 -17.90 5.29
CA ASP A 224 8.29 -17.87 4.26
C ASP A 224 8.13 -16.44 3.72
N VAL A 225 8.98 -16.04 2.77
CA VAL A 225 8.97 -14.67 2.19
C VAL A 225 8.74 -14.72 0.69
N LEU A 226 7.60 -14.18 0.25
CA LEU A 226 7.25 -14.01 -1.17
C LEU A 226 7.18 -12.51 -1.51
N ILE A 227 8.09 -12.09 -2.39
CA ILE A 227 8.13 -10.71 -2.91
C ILE A 227 7.78 -10.75 -4.41
N LEU A 228 6.81 -9.96 -4.81
CA LEU A 228 6.29 -9.92 -6.19
C LEU A 228 5.91 -8.50 -6.60
N ASP A 229 5.85 -8.22 -7.91
CA ASP A 229 5.32 -6.95 -8.40
C ASP A 229 3.79 -7.02 -8.57
N ALA A 230 3.08 -6.61 -7.51
CA ALA A 230 1.61 -6.68 -7.51
C ALA A 230 1.00 -5.70 -8.53
N ASN A 231 1.69 -4.60 -8.82
CA ASN A 231 1.24 -3.61 -9.79
C ASN A 231 1.36 -4.17 -11.20
N GLU A 232 2.49 -4.79 -11.55
CA GLU A 232 2.68 -5.42 -12.85
C GLU A 232 1.63 -6.51 -13.09
N ILE A 233 1.38 -7.39 -12.11
CA ILE A 233 0.36 -8.44 -12.22
C ILE A 233 -1.04 -7.83 -12.40
N ALA A 234 -1.35 -6.75 -11.68
CA ALA A 234 -2.63 -6.06 -11.79
C ALA A 234 -2.81 -5.31 -13.13
N ILE A 235 -1.74 -4.68 -13.64
CA ILE A 235 -1.70 -4.07 -14.98
C ILE A 235 -1.97 -5.13 -16.03
N ASN A 236 -1.28 -6.27 -15.94
CA ASN A 236 -1.45 -7.38 -16.88
C ASN A 236 -2.86 -8.02 -16.78
N ALA A 237 -3.55 -7.88 -15.63
CA ALA A 237 -4.95 -8.27 -15.45
C ALA A 237 -5.96 -7.25 -16.01
N GLY A 238 -5.52 -6.00 -16.22
CA GLY A 238 -6.24 -4.94 -16.91
C GLY A 238 -6.49 -3.67 -16.07
N ASN A 239 -6.05 -3.60 -14.82
CA ASN A 239 -6.18 -2.39 -13.99
C ASN A 239 -5.23 -2.42 -12.79
N ILE A 240 -4.31 -1.44 -12.71
CA ILE A 240 -3.39 -1.27 -11.59
C ILE A 240 -4.10 -1.15 -10.23
N LEU A 241 -5.33 -0.64 -10.19
CA LEU A 241 -6.13 -0.52 -8.95
C LEU A 241 -6.53 -1.87 -8.34
N ALA A 242 -6.29 -2.99 -9.05
CA ALA A 242 -6.52 -4.34 -8.55
C ALA A 242 -5.30 -4.96 -7.86
N ALA A 243 -4.19 -4.22 -7.67
CA ALA A 243 -2.97 -4.72 -7.03
C ALA A 243 -3.22 -5.25 -5.61
N ASN A 244 -4.13 -4.63 -4.86
CA ASN A 244 -4.50 -5.12 -3.54
C ASN A 244 -5.18 -6.49 -3.58
N VAL A 245 -5.94 -6.77 -4.65
CA VAL A 245 -6.60 -8.06 -4.87
C VAL A 245 -5.60 -9.14 -5.31
N VAL A 246 -4.53 -8.76 -6.02
CA VAL A 246 -3.42 -9.69 -6.32
C VAL A 246 -2.82 -10.24 -5.02
N LEU A 247 -2.53 -9.38 -4.04
CA LEU A 247 -1.95 -9.82 -2.75
C LEU A 247 -2.91 -10.73 -1.96
N ILE A 248 -4.22 -10.43 -1.96
CA ILE A 248 -5.24 -11.29 -1.34
C ILE A 248 -5.31 -12.66 -2.04
N GLY A 249 -5.28 -12.67 -3.37
CA GLY A 249 -5.22 -13.91 -4.16
C GLY A 249 -3.97 -14.73 -3.83
N THR A 250 -2.82 -14.06 -3.74
CA THR A 250 -1.55 -14.68 -3.36
C THR A 250 -1.63 -15.35 -2.00
N LEU A 251 -2.17 -14.66 -0.99
CA LEU A 251 -2.41 -15.23 0.33
C LEU A 251 -3.32 -16.47 0.31
N ALA A 252 -4.39 -16.43 -0.51
CA ALA A 252 -5.27 -17.57 -0.69
C ALA A 252 -4.52 -18.78 -1.30
N GLY A 253 -3.67 -18.55 -2.30
CA GLY A 253 -2.85 -19.59 -2.94
C GLY A 253 -1.82 -20.22 -2.00
N MET A 254 -1.27 -19.43 -1.08
CA MET A 254 -0.35 -19.90 -0.04
C MET A 254 -1.02 -20.87 0.95
N ASN A 255 -2.35 -20.79 1.13
CA ASN A 255 -3.12 -21.66 2.04
C ASN A 255 -2.57 -21.70 3.48
N ARG A 256 -2.17 -20.53 4.01
CA ARG A 256 -1.62 -20.39 5.37
C ARG A 256 -2.64 -19.93 6.42
N ILE A 257 -3.83 -19.52 6.00
CA ILE A 257 -4.92 -19.09 6.89
C ILE A 257 -6.18 -19.89 6.59
N PRO A 258 -7.08 -20.08 7.58
CA PRO A 258 -8.28 -20.90 7.41
C PRO A 258 -9.42 -20.13 6.73
N LEU A 259 -9.13 -19.46 5.62
CA LEU A 259 -10.13 -18.77 4.80
C LEU A 259 -10.19 -19.43 3.43
N SER A 260 -11.35 -19.94 3.06
CA SER A 260 -11.49 -20.63 1.77
C SER A 260 -11.37 -19.66 0.59
N GLU A 261 -10.80 -20.15 -0.51
CA GLU A 261 -10.71 -19.42 -1.77
C GLU A 261 -12.08 -18.89 -2.23
N ASN A 262 -13.13 -19.72 -2.11
CA ASN A 262 -14.48 -19.36 -2.50
C ASN A 262 -15.01 -18.17 -1.69
N VAL A 263 -14.86 -18.20 -0.36
CA VAL A 263 -15.30 -17.11 0.51
C VAL A 263 -14.51 -15.83 0.24
N LEU A 264 -13.20 -15.94 -0.01
CA LEU A 264 -12.38 -14.78 -0.38
C LEU A 264 -12.82 -14.19 -1.73
N LYS A 265 -13.05 -15.02 -2.76
CA LYS A 265 -13.55 -14.57 -4.08
C LYS A 265 -14.90 -13.87 -3.96
N GLU A 266 -15.84 -14.44 -3.22
CA GLU A 266 -17.15 -13.83 -3.00
C GLU A 266 -17.06 -12.52 -2.22
N THR A 267 -16.22 -12.46 -1.19
CA THR A 267 -16.04 -11.23 -0.41
C THR A 267 -15.39 -10.14 -1.26
N VAL A 268 -14.36 -10.45 -2.07
CA VAL A 268 -13.77 -9.48 -3.00
C VAL A 268 -14.85 -8.89 -3.93
N LYS A 269 -15.73 -9.72 -4.50
CA LYS A 269 -16.82 -9.24 -5.38
C LYS A 269 -17.76 -8.25 -4.69
N GLN A 270 -17.97 -8.38 -3.38
CA GLN A 270 -18.81 -7.46 -2.60
C GLN A 270 -18.14 -6.09 -2.36
N PHE A 271 -16.81 -6.06 -2.25
CA PHE A 271 -16.05 -4.85 -1.92
C PHE A 271 -15.56 -4.05 -3.14
N VAL A 272 -15.53 -4.67 -4.32
CA VAL A 272 -15.11 -4.00 -5.56
C VAL A 272 -16.31 -3.42 -6.33
N PRO A 273 -16.14 -2.33 -7.09
CA PRO A 273 -17.21 -1.81 -7.93
C PRO A 273 -17.71 -2.86 -8.93
N LYS A 274 -19.03 -2.94 -9.14
CA LYS A 274 -19.66 -3.93 -10.06
C LYS A 274 -19.00 -3.99 -11.44
N LYS A 275 -18.66 -2.82 -12.00
CA LYS A 275 -17.99 -2.69 -13.31
C LYS A 275 -16.55 -3.24 -13.35
N ALA A 276 -15.92 -3.42 -12.20
CA ALA A 276 -14.53 -3.83 -12.07
C ALA A 276 -14.38 -5.27 -11.55
N ILE A 277 -15.49 -6.01 -11.35
CA ILE A 277 -15.45 -7.38 -10.82
C ILE A 277 -14.58 -8.29 -11.69
N ASP A 278 -14.79 -8.28 -13.01
CA ASP A 278 -14.05 -9.15 -13.95
C ASP A 278 -12.53 -8.95 -13.86
N VAL A 279 -12.08 -7.69 -13.90
CA VAL A 279 -10.66 -7.35 -13.77
C VAL A 279 -10.08 -7.76 -12.42
N ASN A 280 -10.82 -7.55 -11.32
CA ASN A 280 -10.37 -7.94 -9.99
C ASN A 280 -10.33 -9.47 -9.81
N MET A 281 -11.26 -10.22 -10.43
CA MET A 281 -11.22 -11.69 -10.40
C MET A 281 -10.04 -12.26 -11.18
N ARG A 282 -9.70 -11.66 -12.33
CA ARG A 282 -8.46 -12.02 -13.04
C ARG A 282 -7.21 -11.70 -12.21
N ALA A 283 -7.19 -10.55 -11.53
CA ALA A 283 -6.07 -10.17 -10.65
C ALA A 283 -5.94 -11.13 -9.46
N PHE A 284 -7.07 -11.51 -8.83
CA PHE A 284 -7.12 -12.50 -7.76
C PHE A 284 -6.55 -13.84 -8.24
N GLU A 285 -7.01 -14.33 -9.39
CA GLU A 285 -6.60 -15.63 -9.92
C GLU A 285 -5.11 -15.66 -10.23
N ARG A 286 -4.56 -14.60 -10.83
CA ARG A 286 -3.12 -14.52 -11.08
C ARG A 286 -2.31 -14.50 -9.79
N GLY A 287 -2.73 -13.71 -8.80
CA GLY A 287 -2.11 -13.74 -7.47
C GLY A 287 -2.18 -15.13 -6.84
N PHE A 288 -3.34 -15.79 -6.93
CA PHE A 288 -3.51 -17.16 -6.42
C PHE A 288 -2.51 -18.14 -7.03
N GLN A 289 -2.30 -18.08 -8.35
CA GLN A 289 -1.30 -18.91 -9.01
C GLN A 289 0.12 -18.61 -8.53
N GLU A 290 0.50 -17.35 -8.31
CA GLU A 290 1.81 -17.00 -7.72
C GLU A 290 2.00 -17.63 -6.33
N GLY A 291 0.96 -17.56 -5.48
CA GLY A 291 0.99 -18.19 -4.15
C GLY A 291 1.11 -19.72 -4.23
N VAL A 292 0.37 -20.36 -5.15
CA VAL A 292 0.46 -21.81 -5.36
C VAL A 292 1.84 -22.22 -5.87
N ASN A 293 2.40 -21.48 -6.83
CA ASN A 293 3.72 -21.74 -7.40
C ASN A 293 4.81 -21.61 -6.35
N PHE A 294 4.78 -20.55 -5.55
CA PHE A 294 5.74 -20.36 -4.47
C PHE A 294 5.66 -21.50 -3.45
N ARG A 295 4.46 -21.87 -3.00
CA ARG A 295 4.24 -22.98 -2.07
C ARG A 295 4.77 -24.32 -2.59
N GLN A 296 4.68 -24.57 -3.90
CA GLN A 296 5.20 -25.81 -4.51
C GLN A 296 6.74 -25.84 -4.56
N ASN A 297 7.39 -24.68 -4.48
CA ASN A 297 8.84 -24.53 -4.55
C ASN A 297 9.52 -24.40 -3.17
N LEU A 298 8.76 -24.37 -2.07
CA LEU A 298 9.25 -24.47 -0.68
C LEU A 298 9.62 -25.91 -0.30
#